data_AF-B2AFG5-F1
#
_entry.id   AF-B2AFG5-F1
#
_cell.length_a   1.000
_cell.length_b   1.000
_cell.length_c   1.000
_cell.angle_alpha   90.00
_cell.angle_beta   90.00
_cell.angle_gamma   90.00
#
_symmetry.space_group_name_H-M   'P 1'
#
loop_
_entity.id
_entity.type
_entity.pdbx_description
1 polymer ?
#
loop_
_entity_poly.entity_id
_entity_poly.type
_entity_poly.pdbx_seq_one_letter_code
_entity_poly.pdbx_strand_id
1 'polypeptide(L)'
;MRPCVKDLMKLCKAFIKAFDQPISTGETSTEGLPRKQIANLMSAKIFMDQPSRNEASYGFGWARVQPPGRMGQIGINPHLMPEGMPVVGKGVPSRLVIFHQGSMPGTLALNMLVPDTESAIVITPNALAFNDVPDWVGQLLLEEFLEVPTHKRNDYIAAAKISAATNLRWYPDLVEELE
;
A
#
# COMPACT_ATOMS: atom_id res chain seq x y z
N MET A 1 13.82 4.61 -10.54
CA MET A 1 13.03 5.40 -11.53
C MET A 1 12.52 6.66 -10.84
N ARG A 2 12.43 7.82 -11.51
CA ARG A 2 11.91 9.08 -10.94
C ARG A 2 10.73 9.60 -11.79
N PRO A 3 9.51 9.06 -11.62
CA PRO A 3 8.35 9.48 -12.37
C PRO A 3 7.69 10.72 -11.75
N CYS A 4 6.85 11.42 -12.51
CA CYS A 4 5.94 12.43 -11.96
C CYS A 4 4.56 11.81 -11.66
N VAL A 5 3.76 12.47 -10.82
CA VAL A 5 2.41 11.99 -10.46
C VAL A 5 1.54 11.76 -11.70
N LYS A 6 1.63 12.64 -12.72
CA LYS A 6 0.89 12.50 -13.98
C LYS A 6 1.22 11.18 -14.70
N ASP A 7 2.48 10.77 -14.71
CA ASP A 7 2.88 9.52 -15.36
C ASP A 7 2.57 8.30 -14.50
N LEU A 8 2.67 8.42 -13.17
CA LEU A 8 2.20 7.38 -12.24
C LEU A 8 0.71 7.12 -12.40
N MET A 9 -0.13 8.16 -12.58
CA MET A 9 -1.56 7.98 -12.81
C MET A 9 -1.86 7.28 -14.15
N LYS A 10 -1.12 7.59 -15.22
CA LYS A 10 -1.22 6.84 -16.49
C LYS A 10 -0.83 5.37 -16.30
N LEU A 11 0.22 5.11 -15.52
CA LEU A 11 0.67 3.77 -15.20
C LEU A 11 -0.39 3.02 -14.38
N CYS A 12 -0.94 3.62 -13.33
CA CYS A 12 -2.01 3.04 -12.51
C CYS A 12 -3.22 2.68 -13.37
N LYS A 13 -3.64 3.59 -14.26
CA LYS A 13 -4.73 3.34 -15.22
C LYS A 13 -4.43 2.16 -16.14
N ALA A 14 -3.21 2.06 -16.65
CA ALA A 14 -2.80 0.93 -17.48
C ALA A 14 -2.81 -0.40 -16.70
N PHE A 15 -2.36 -0.38 -15.43
CA PHE A 15 -2.33 -1.55 -14.56
C PHE A 15 -3.74 -2.05 -14.24
N ILE A 16 -4.65 -1.16 -13.84
CA ILE A 16 -6.07 -1.50 -13.58
C ILE A 16 -6.70 -2.14 -14.82
N LYS A 17 -6.63 -1.46 -15.96
CA LYS A 17 -7.22 -1.96 -17.22
C LYS A 17 -6.71 -3.34 -17.61
N ALA A 18 -5.42 -3.58 -17.45
CA ALA A 18 -4.81 -4.87 -17.80
C ALA A 18 -5.06 -5.95 -16.74
N PHE A 19 -5.33 -5.56 -15.49
CA PHE A 19 -5.68 -6.48 -14.41
C PHE A 19 -7.11 -7.00 -14.53
N ASP A 20 -8.04 -6.14 -14.94
CA ASP A 20 -9.46 -6.50 -15.09
C ASP A 20 -9.75 -7.32 -16.36
N GLN A 21 -8.76 -7.51 -17.24
CA GLN A 21 -8.92 -8.43 -18.37
C GLN A 21 -9.14 -9.86 -17.86
N PRO A 22 -10.17 -10.58 -18.34
CA PRO A 22 -10.47 -11.91 -17.83
C PRO A 22 -9.28 -12.85 -18.01
N ILE A 23 -8.79 -13.42 -16.92
CA ILE A 23 -7.70 -14.41 -16.94
C ILE A 23 -8.07 -15.61 -17.84
N SER A 24 -9.38 -15.89 -17.98
CA SER A 24 -9.92 -16.97 -18.80
C SER A 24 -9.71 -16.82 -20.30
N THR A 25 -9.42 -15.63 -20.83
CA THR A 25 -9.10 -15.49 -22.26
C THR A 25 -7.71 -16.04 -22.60
N GLY A 26 -6.86 -16.28 -21.60
CA GLY A 26 -5.46 -16.67 -21.80
C GLY A 26 -4.61 -15.57 -22.43
N GLU A 27 -5.18 -14.40 -22.69
CA GLU A 27 -4.48 -13.27 -23.28
C GLU A 27 -3.52 -12.67 -22.25
N THR A 28 -2.26 -12.59 -22.63
CA THR A 28 -1.20 -12.04 -21.76
C THR A 28 -0.84 -10.61 -22.14
N SER A 29 -1.55 -9.99 -23.08
CA SER A 29 -1.26 -8.62 -23.54
C SER A 29 -2.54 -7.86 -23.79
N THR A 30 -2.61 -6.65 -23.25
CA THR A 30 -3.68 -5.70 -23.55
C THR A 30 -3.26 -4.84 -24.74
N GLU A 31 -4.12 -4.74 -25.76
CA GLU A 31 -3.87 -3.87 -26.92
C GLU A 31 -3.60 -2.42 -26.48
N GLY A 32 -2.57 -1.79 -27.06
CA GLY A 32 -2.17 -0.43 -26.71
C GLY A 32 -1.38 -0.28 -25.41
N LEU A 33 -1.14 -1.36 -24.64
CA LEU A 33 -0.28 -1.33 -23.46
C LEU A 33 1.09 -1.99 -23.72
N PRO A 34 2.20 -1.36 -23.32
CA PRO A 34 3.55 -1.88 -23.60
C PRO A 34 3.93 -3.08 -22.73
N ARG A 35 3.24 -3.31 -21.60
CA ARG A 35 3.55 -4.40 -20.67
C ARG A 35 2.61 -5.58 -20.87
N LYS A 36 3.20 -6.76 -20.99
CA LYS A 36 2.51 -8.06 -20.99
C LYS A 36 2.45 -8.63 -19.57
N GLN A 37 1.54 -9.56 -19.35
CA GLN A 37 1.36 -10.35 -18.13
C GLN A 37 1.03 -9.54 -16.88
N ILE A 38 0.40 -8.37 -17.00
CA ILE A 38 0.02 -7.54 -15.84
C ILE A 38 -0.87 -8.32 -14.86
N ALA A 39 -1.89 -9.03 -15.34
CA ALA A 39 -2.73 -9.88 -14.49
C ALA A 39 -1.91 -10.91 -13.69
N ASN A 40 -0.91 -11.53 -14.32
CA ASN A 40 -0.02 -12.47 -13.64
C ASN A 40 0.91 -11.77 -12.63
N LEU A 41 1.49 -10.62 -12.99
CA LEU A 41 2.34 -9.81 -12.11
C LEU A 41 1.58 -9.38 -10.84
N MET A 42 0.31 -9.03 -10.99
CA MET A 42 -0.53 -8.57 -9.90
C MET A 42 -1.33 -9.70 -9.24
N SER A 43 -1.23 -10.95 -9.70
CA SER A 43 -1.91 -12.09 -9.06
C SER A 43 -1.23 -12.51 -7.76
N ALA A 44 -2.00 -13.08 -6.82
CA ALA A 44 -1.50 -13.58 -5.56
C ALA A 44 -0.43 -14.67 -5.77
N LYS A 45 0.76 -14.52 -5.17
CA LYS A 45 1.87 -15.50 -5.24
C LYS A 45 2.26 -16.04 -3.87
N ILE A 46 2.33 -15.16 -2.87
CA ILE A 46 2.80 -15.49 -1.52
C ILE A 46 1.79 -14.95 -0.53
N PHE A 47 1.31 -15.76 0.41
CA PHE A 47 0.42 -15.27 1.46
C PHE A 47 1.17 -14.31 2.40
N MET A 48 0.49 -13.25 2.82
CA MET A 48 0.98 -12.27 3.79
C MET A 48 0.02 -12.19 4.97
N ASP A 49 0.50 -11.64 6.11
CA ASP A 49 -0.33 -11.28 7.27
C ASP A 49 -1.26 -12.42 7.74
N GLN A 50 -0.70 -13.63 7.84
CA GLN A 50 -1.43 -14.84 8.22
C GLN A 50 -1.31 -15.14 9.73
N PRO A 51 -2.36 -15.73 10.35
CA PRO A 51 -3.64 -16.10 9.76
C PRO A 51 -4.58 -14.91 9.56
N SER A 52 -5.28 -14.85 8.43
CA SER A 52 -6.31 -13.83 8.15
C SER A 52 -7.58 -14.44 7.56
N ARG A 53 -8.74 -13.84 7.86
CA ARG A 53 -10.02 -14.18 7.23
C ARG A 53 -10.09 -13.71 5.77
N ASN A 54 -9.56 -12.53 5.50
CA ASN A 54 -9.60 -11.90 4.18
C ASN A 54 -8.26 -12.07 3.46
N GLU A 55 -8.28 -11.97 2.14
CA GLU A 55 -7.07 -12.09 1.33
C GLU A 55 -6.00 -11.08 1.78
N ALA A 56 -4.79 -11.58 2.01
CA ALA A 56 -3.58 -10.79 2.08
C ALA A 56 -2.47 -11.57 1.39
N SER A 57 -1.90 -11.00 0.33
CA SER A 57 -0.89 -11.69 -0.47
C SER A 57 0.06 -10.71 -1.16
N TYR A 58 1.20 -11.23 -1.59
CA TYR A 58 2.17 -10.53 -2.42
C TYR A 58 2.18 -11.12 -3.82
N GLY A 59 2.11 -10.26 -4.82
CA GLY A 59 2.39 -10.54 -6.22
C GLY A 59 3.83 -10.19 -6.60
N PHE A 60 4.11 -10.06 -7.89
CA PHE A 60 5.41 -9.59 -8.37
C PHE A 60 5.50 -8.07 -8.29
N GLY A 61 5.90 -7.57 -7.11
CA GLY A 61 6.08 -6.14 -6.86
C GLY A 61 4.79 -5.43 -6.44
N TRP A 62 3.79 -6.16 -5.96
CA TRP A 62 2.52 -5.59 -5.49
C TRP A 62 2.01 -6.36 -4.28
N ALA A 63 1.73 -5.66 -3.19
CA ALA A 63 0.94 -6.22 -2.10
C ALA A 63 -0.54 -6.14 -2.45
N ARG A 64 -1.32 -7.08 -1.92
CA ARG A 64 -2.74 -7.24 -2.15
C ARG A 64 -3.42 -7.47 -0.81
N VAL A 65 -4.46 -6.72 -0.52
CA VAL A 65 -5.25 -6.88 0.70
C VAL A 65 -6.73 -6.71 0.36
N GLN A 66 -7.57 -7.51 1.01
CA GLN A 66 -9.02 -7.31 1.06
C GLN A 66 -9.42 -6.73 2.43
N PRO A 67 -9.71 -5.43 2.54
CA PRO A 67 -10.22 -4.85 3.78
C PRO A 67 -11.60 -5.44 4.16
N PRO A 68 -11.99 -5.56 5.44
CA PRO A 68 -11.19 -5.27 6.63
C PRO A 68 -9.93 -6.12 6.72
N GLY A 69 -8.76 -5.48 6.81
CA GLY A 69 -7.45 -6.14 6.81
C GLY A 69 -6.36 -5.15 7.17
N ARG A 70 -5.22 -5.64 7.67
CA ARG A 70 -4.08 -4.76 7.95
C ARG A 70 -3.40 -4.41 6.63
N MET A 71 -2.80 -3.22 6.56
CA MET A 71 -2.06 -2.76 5.39
C MET A 71 -0.68 -2.24 5.80
N GLY A 72 0.19 -1.99 4.82
CA GLY A 72 1.52 -1.43 5.03
C GLY A 72 2.65 -2.45 5.18
N GLN A 73 2.36 -3.75 4.99
CA GLN A 73 3.27 -4.88 5.27
C GLN A 73 4.61 -4.84 4.50
N ILE A 74 4.67 -4.13 3.38
CA ILE A 74 5.87 -4.02 2.54
C ILE A 74 6.62 -2.70 2.74
N GLY A 75 6.16 -1.86 3.67
CA GLY A 75 6.81 -0.60 4.04
C GLY A 75 7.48 -0.66 5.40
N ILE A 76 7.71 0.53 5.97
CA ILE A 76 8.52 0.71 7.19
C ILE A 76 7.66 0.56 8.45
N ASN A 77 6.42 1.05 8.40
CA ASN A 77 5.53 1.17 9.56
C ASN A 77 5.30 -0.12 10.38
N PRO A 78 5.19 -1.33 9.80
CA PRO A 78 4.96 -2.54 10.59
C PRO A 78 6.01 -2.78 11.69
N HIS A 79 7.27 -2.42 11.43
CA HIS A 79 8.36 -2.58 12.40
C HIS A 79 8.37 -1.46 13.46
N LEU A 80 7.68 -0.35 13.21
CA LEU A 80 7.61 0.80 14.10
C LEU A 80 6.34 0.82 14.97
N MET A 81 5.43 -0.12 14.74
CA MET A 81 4.14 -0.22 15.44
C MET A 81 4.16 -1.40 16.42
N PRO A 82 4.37 -1.17 17.73
CA PRO A 82 4.54 -2.25 18.72
C PRO A 82 3.26 -3.09 18.91
N GLU A 83 2.08 -2.47 18.80
CA GLU A 83 0.78 -3.15 18.83
C GLU A 83 0.35 -3.64 17.43
N GLY A 84 1.21 -3.42 16.45
CA GLY A 84 1.02 -3.78 15.06
C GLY A 84 0.18 -2.78 14.26
N MET A 85 0.02 -3.08 12.96
CA MET A 85 -0.67 -2.23 12.01
C MET A 85 -2.19 -2.19 12.24
N PRO A 86 -2.84 -1.05 12.02
CA PRO A 86 -4.29 -0.92 12.13
C PRO A 86 -5.02 -1.74 11.05
N VAL A 87 -6.25 -2.16 11.37
CA VAL A 87 -7.17 -2.80 10.40
C VAL A 87 -7.90 -1.71 9.63
N VAL A 88 -7.64 -1.61 8.33
CA VAL A 88 -8.25 -0.62 7.43
C VAL A 88 -9.62 -1.10 6.96
N GLY A 89 -10.56 -0.20 6.68
CA GLY A 89 -11.81 -0.56 6.00
C GLY A 89 -12.86 -1.21 6.90
N LYS A 90 -12.87 -0.88 8.20
CA LYS A 90 -13.78 -1.47 9.19
C LYS A 90 -15.25 -1.13 8.91
N GLY A 91 -16.07 -2.15 8.69
CA GLY A 91 -17.53 -1.99 8.59
C GLY A 91 -18.05 -1.61 7.20
N VAL A 92 -17.23 -1.77 6.16
CA VAL A 92 -17.64 -1.67 4.75
C VAL A 92 -17.45 -3.02 4.04
N PRO A 93 -18.11 -3.26 2.90
CA PRO A 93 -17.92 -4.48 2.12
C PRO A 93 -16.46 -4.67 1.66
N SER A 94 -16.01 -5.92 1.66
CA SER A 94 -14.65 -6.27 1.22
C SER A 94 -14.46 -6.02 -0.27
N ARG A 95 -13.31 -5.44 -0.61
CA ARG A 95 -12.85 -5.26 -1.98
C ARG A 95 -11.34 -5.37 -2.08
N LEU A 96 -10.84 -5.72 -3.26
CA LEU A 96 -9.40 -5.88 -3.45
C LEU A 96 -8.72 -4.51 -3.55
N VAL A 97 -7.71 -4.29 -2.72
CA VAL A 97 -6.78 -3.16 -2.80
C VAL A 97 -5.39 -3.71 -3.13
N ILE A 98 -4.78 -3.16 -4.18
CA ILE A 98 -3.45 -3.56 -4.65
C ILE A 98 -2.52 -2.37 -4.46
N PHE A 99 -1.41 -2.54 -3.75
CA PHE A 99 -0.56 -1.42 -3.39
C PHE A 99 0.93 -1.72 -3.43
N HIS A 100 1.73 -0.67 -3.54
CA HIS A 100 3.17 -0.73 -3.43
C HIS A 100 3.70 0.49 -2.68
N GLN A 101 4.50 0.24 -1.64
CA GLN A 101 5.24 1.25 -0.90
C GLN A 101 6.67 1.31 -1.43
N GLY A 102 7.17 2.52 -1.65
CA GLY A 102 8.55 2.77 -2.08
C GLY A 102 9.29 3.57 -1.03
N SER A 103 10.53 3.17 -0.76
CA SER A 103 11.46 3.91 0.08
C SER A 103 12.80 4.03 -0.62
N MET A 104 13.26 5.26 -0.78
CA MET A 104 14.60 5.60 -1.28
C MET A 104 15.15 6.76 -0.43
N PRO A 105 16.47 6.95 -0.36
CA PRO A 105 17.03 8.13 0.31
C PRO A 105 16.38 9.42 -0.20
N GLY A 106 15.77 10.18 0.72
CA GLY A 106 15.11 11.46 0.43
C GLY A 106 13.70 11.38 -0.16
N THR A 107 13.11 10.20 -0.37
CA THR A 107 11.73 10.10 -0.86
C THR A 107 11.04 8.81 -0.43
N LEU A 108 9.77 8.94 -0.09
CA LEU A 108 8.85 7.82 0.10
C LEU A 108 7.78 7.88 -0.99
N ALA A 109 7.13 6.76 -1.25
CA ALA A 109 6.03 6.69 -2.19
C ALA A 109 5.01 5.64 -1.78
N LEU A 110 3.75 5.89 -2.15
CA LEU A 110 2.70 4.90 -2.10
C LEU A 110 1.88 5.01 -3.38
N ASN A 111 1.62 3.85 -3.99
CA ASN A 111 0.61 3.70 -5.04
C ASN A 111 -0.39 2.66 -4.56
N MET A 112 -1.68 2.99 -4.57
CA MET A 112 -2.77 2.06 -4.32
C MET A 112 -3.72 2.05 -5.52
N LEU A 113 -4.20 0.87 -5.88
CA LEU A 113 -5.17 0.61 -6.94
C LEU A 113 -6.39 -0.05 -6.30
N VAL A 114 -7.57 0.42 -6.69
CA VAL A 114 -8.87 -0.16 -6.33
C VAL A 114 -9.56 -0.54 -7.64
N PRO A 115 -9.31 -1.76 -8.16
CA PRO A 115 -9.66 -2.12 -9.54
C PRO A 115 -11.16 -2.05 -9.83
N ASP A 116 -12.00 -2.52 -8.90
CA ASP A 116 -13.47 -2.57 -9.06
C ASP A 116 -14.11 -1.19 -9.26
N THR A 117 -13.45 -0.11 -8.80
CA THR A 117 -13.89 1.27 -8.98
C THR A 117 -13.03 2.07 -9.96
N GLU A 118 -12.14 1.40 -10.72
CA GLU A 118 -11.16 2.02 -11.61
C GLU A 118 -10.37 3.19 -10.98
N SER A 119 -10.10 3.11 -9.67
CA SER A 119 -9.56 4.22 -8.88
C SER A 119 -8.14 3.97 -8.42
N ALA A 120 -7.37 5.05 -8.21
CA ALA A 120 -6.01 4.97 -7.71
C ALA A 120 -5.69 6.12 -6.75
N ILE A 121 -4.87 5.83 -5.74
CA ILE A 121 -4.31 6.82 -4.80
C ILE A 121 -2.80 6.80 -4.99
N VAL A 122 -2.21 7.97 -5.26
CA VAL A 122 -0.76 8.13 -5.48
C VAL A 122 -0.25 9.23 -4.56
N ILE A 123 0.75 8.90 -3.74
CA ILE A 123 1.35 9.81 -2.76
C ILE A 123 2.87 9.76 -2.91
N THR A 124 3.50 10.91 -3.16
CA THR A 124 4.95 11.02 -3.43
C THR A 124 5.58 12.20 -2.69
N PRO A 125 5.81 12.10 -1.37
CA PRO A 125 6.54 13.12 -0.64
C PRO A 125 8.01 13.17 -1.04
N ASN A 126 8.58 14.36 -0.92
CA ASN A 126 9.98 14.69 -1.15
C ASN A 126 10.81 14.70 0.15
N ALA A 127 10.41 13.88 1.13
CA ALA A 127 11.11 13.75 2.40
C ALA A 127 11.18 12.28 2.81
N LEU A 128 12.29 11.91 3.45
CA LEU A 128 12.36 10.71 4.27
C LEU A 128 11.96 11.13 5.69
N ALA A 129 10.82 10.64 6.16
CA ALA A 129 10.30 10.97 7.48
C ALA A 129 10.76 9.93 8.52
N PHE A 130 10.46 10.19 9.79
CA PHE A 130 10.69 9.23 10.88
C PHE A 130 9.77 7.99 10.84
N ASN A 131 8.91 7.90 9.82
CA ASN A 131 8.03 6.77 9.56
C ASN A 131 7.64 6.78 8.06
N ASP A 132 6.83 5.82 7.63
CA ASP A 132 6.27 5.80 6.28
C ASP A 132 4.98 6.65 6.22
N VAL A 133 5.15 7.97 6.09
CA VAL A 133 4.03 8.94 6.01
C VAL A 133 3.07 8.65 4.85
N PRO A 134 3.54 8.33 3.62
CA PRO A 134 2.65 7.97 2.52
C PRO A 134 1.67 6.87 2.87
N ASP A 135 2.11 5.85 3.59
CA ASP A 135 1.25 4.76 4.03
C ASP A 135 0.14 5.25 4.96
N TRP A 136 0.46 6.07 5.98
CA TRP A 136 -0.55 6.64 6.87
C TRP A 136 -1.56 7.55 6.16
N VAL A 137 -1.08 8.43 5.29
CA VAL A 137 -1.96 9.31 4.51
C VAL A 137 -2.78 8.50 3.52
N GLY A 138 -2.20 7.48 2.90
CA GLY A 138 -2.87 6.63 1.93
C GLY A 138 -3.96 5.78 2.56
N GLN A 139 -3.70 5.18 3.72
CA GLN A 139 -4.72 4.44 4.46
C GLN A 139 -5.86 5.36 4.93
N LEU A 140 -5.54 6.60 5.36
CA LEU A 140 -6.56 7.62 5.69
C LEU A 140 -7.44 7.95 4.48
N LEU A 141 -6.82 8.26 3.33
CA LEU A 141 -7.56 8.56 2.10
C LEU A 141 -8.35 7.36 1.60
N LEU A 142 -7.84 6.14 1.78
CA LEU A 142 -8.54 4.93 1.43
C LEU A 142 -9.79 4.74 2.30
N GLU A 143 -9.71 4.93 3.63
CA GLU A 143 -10.90 4.83 4.49
C GLU A 143 -11.96 5.89 4.16
N GLU A 144 -11.54 7.09 3.76
CA GLU A 144 -12.44 8.11 3.22
C GLU A 144 -13.09 7.64 1.91
N PHE A 145 -12.28 7.18 0.95
CA PHE A 145 -12.73 6.71 -0.36
C PHE A 145 -13.70 5.51 -0.28
N LEU A 146 -13.46 4.62 0.68
CA LEU A 146 -14.31 3.46 0.95
C LEU A 146 -15.56 3.81 1.78
N GLU A 147 -15.73 5.07 2.17
CA GLU A 147 -16.84 5.56 3.00
C GLU A 147 -16.94 4.81 4.35
N VAL A 148 -15.79 4.51 4.96
CA VAL A 148 -15.75 3.88 6.29
C VAL A 148 -16.46 4.79 7.30
N PRO A 149 -17.42 4.26 8.09
CA PRO A 149 -18.12 5.05 9.10
C PRO A 149 -17.14 5.75 10.05
N THR A 150 -17.33 7.05 10.32
CA THR A 150 -16.37 7.87 11.09
C THR A 150 -15.96 7.25 12.43
N HIS A 151 -16.91 6.67 13.17
CA HIS A 151 -16.67 6.01 14.46
C HIS A 151 -15.86 4.70 14.36
N LYS A 152 -15.64 4.19 13.14
CA LYS A 152 -14.83 3.00 12.86
C LYS A 152 -13.49 3.33 12.22
N ARG A 153 -13.26 4.56 11.77
CA ARG A 153 -11.98 4.96 11.14
C ARG A 153 -10.83 4.86 12.14
N ASN A 154 -9.63 4.62 11.64
CA ASN A 154 -8.43 4.57 12.47
C ASN A 154 -7.89 5.99 12.76
N ASP A 155 -7.23 6.16 13.90
CA ASP A 155 -6.49 7.38 14.22
C ASP A 155 -5.07 7.30 13.63
N TYR A 156 -4.94 7.68 12.36
CA TYR A 156 -3.65 7.68 11.67
C TYR A 156 -2.67 8.76 12.19
N ILE A 157 -3.17 9.80 12.87
CA ILE A 157 -2.30 10.80 13.51
C ILE A 157 -1.62 10.18 14.74
N ALA A 158 -2.38 9.44 15.55
CA ALA A 158 -1.82 8.68 16.66
C ALA A 158 -0.82 7.63 16.17
N ALA A 159 -1.16 6.86 15.12
CA ALA A 159 -0.25 5.89 14.52
C ALA A 159 1.05 6.53 13.99
N ALA A 160 0.95 7.70 13.35
CA ALA A 160 2.12 8.45 12.90
C ALA A 160 3.00 8.90 14.08
N LYS A 161 2.41 9.41 15.17
CA LYS A 161 3.16 9.80 16.37
C LYS A 161 3.85 8.61 17.03
N ILE A 162 3.16 7.47 17.15
CA ILE A 162 3.71 6.23 17.73
C ILE A 162 4.89 5.77 16.89
N SER A 163 4.70 5.57 15.59
CA SER A 163 5.76 5.09 14.69
C SER A 163 6.98 6.02 14.65
N ALA A 164 6.79 7.34 14.64
CA ALA A 164 7.90 8.30 14.71
C ALA A 164 8.65 8.23 16.04
N ALA A 165 7.93 8.14 17.16
CA ALA A 165 8.54 8.01 18.49
C ALA A 165 9.29 6.68 18.64
N THR A 166 8.78 5.58 18.09
CA THR A 166 9.47 4.28 18.07
C THR A 166 10.77 4.37 17.29
N ASN A 167 10.75 4.96 16.09
CA ASN A 167 11.95 5.09 15.26
C ASN A 167 13.02 5.96 15.94
N LEU A 168 12.61 7.03 16.64
CA LEU A 168 13.56 7.90 17.34
C LEU A 168 14.34 7.20 18.47
N ARG A 169 13.82 6.09 19.02
CA ARG A 169 14.50 5.33 20.08
C ARG A 169 15.75 4.60 19.58
N TRP A 170 15.88 4.37 18.27
CA TRP A 170 17.07 3.71 17.71
C TRP A 170 18.30 4.61 17.70
N TYR A 171 18.15 5.94 17.72
CA TYR A 171 19.32 6.84 17.59
C TYR A 171 20.28 6.74 18.77
N PRO A 172 19.83 6.76 20.05
CA PRO A 172 20.73 6.56 21.19
C PRO A 172 21.46 5.22 21.12
N ASP A 173 20.74 4.13 20.84
CA ASP A 173 21.31 2.77 20.77
C ASP A 173 22.39 2.69 19.67
N LEU A 174 22.13 3.28 18.50
CA LEU A 174 23.10 3.34 17.40
C LEU A 174 24.33 4.17 17.75
N VAL A 175 24.18 5.25 18.51
CA VAL A 175 25.32 6.07 18.94
C VAL A 175 26.20 5.26 19.90
N GLU A 176 25.61 4.53 20.84
CA GLU A 176 26.34 3.67 21.79
C GLU A 176 27.11 2.55 21.07
N GLU A 177 26.55 1.94 20.02
CA GLU A 177 27.23 0.90 19.23
C GLU A 177 28.42 1.41 18.39
N LEU A 178 28.50 2.73 18.16
CA LEU A 178 29.54 3.35 17.33
C LEU A 178 30.71 3.94 18.15
N GLU A 179 30.59 3.97 19.48
CA GLU A 179 31.63 4.39 20.44
C GLU A 179 32.46 3.20 20.95
#